data_AF-A0A7G6E3Z1-F1
#
_entry.id   AF-A0A7G6E3Z1-F1
#
_cell.length_a   1.000
_cell.length_b   1.000
_cell.length_c   1.000
_cell.angle_alpha   90.00
_cell.angle_beta   90.00
_cell.angle_gamma   90.00
#
_symmetry.space_group_name_H-M   'P 1'
#
loop_
_entity.id
_entity.type
_entity.pdbx_description
1 polymer ?
#
loop_
_entity_poly.entity_id
_entity_poly.type
_entity_poly.pdbx_seq_one_letter_code
_entity_poly.pdbx_strand_id
1 'polypeptide(L)'
;MAKSREILNQFLGGLQEVGKTNPEQVNAFMNLLGAAYKPGALDVKTKELISVAIGAYNRCEYCIVFHVYKALEAGATREEIMEAAMVAVAFGGGPTMAYTVSLLKESLDEFAPDFNK
;
A
#
# COMPACT_ATOMS: atom_id res chain seq x y z
N MET A 1 17.11 10.35 -1.84
CA MET A 1 16.71 9.22 -0.98
C MET A 1 15.75 9.78 0.06
N ALA A 2 14.46 9.53 -0.19
CA ALA A 2 13.25 9.78 0.62
C ALA A 2 12.01 9.64 -0.31
N LYS A 3 12.04 8.69 -1.27
CA LYS A 3 11.06 8.68 -2.37
C LYS A 3 9.69 8.21 -1.88
N SER A 4 9.64 7.24 -0.95
CA SER A 4 8.38 6.64 -0.54
C SER A 4 7.55 7.60 0.29
N ARG A 5 8.17 8.33 1.24
CA ARG A 5 7.43 9.32 2.06
C ARG A 5 6.94 10.51 1.22
N GLU A 6 7.71 10.93 0.22
CA GLU A 6 7.28 11.95 -0.74
C GLU A 6 6.05 11.47 -1.55
N ILE A 7 6.10 10.25 -2.11
CA ILE A 7 4.97 9.63 -2.83
C ILE A 7 3.73 9.53 -1.94
N LEU A 8 3.91 9.10 -0.69
CA LEU A 8 2.81 8.98 0.28
C LEU A 8 2.15 10.33 0.54
N ASN A 9 2.96 11.35 0.85
CA ASN A 9 2.46 12.70 1.14
C ASN A 9 1.81 13.34 -0.09
N GLN A 10 2.38 13.12 -1.29
CA GLN A 10 1.81 13.59 -2.54
C GLN A 10 0.41 13.00 -2.76
N PHE A 11 0.25 11.69 -2.57
CA PHE A 11 -1.05 11.03 -2.72
C PHE A 11 -2.08 11.54 -1.72
N LEU A 12 -1.72 11.61 -0.44
CA LEU A 12 -2.62 12.08 0.62
C LEU A 12 -3.02 13.55 0.44
N GLY A 13 -2.05 14.42 0.11
CA GLY A 13 -2.29 15.82 -0.17
C GLY A 13 -3.17 16.03 -1.40
N GLY A 14 -2.89 15.28 -2.48
CA GLY A 14 -3.70 15.32 -3.70
C GLY A 14 -5.15 14.89 -3.47
N LEU A 15 -5.37 13.83 -2.68
CA LEU A 15 -6.71 13.38 -2.32
C LEU A 15 -7.47 14.46 -1.52
N GLN A 16 -6.79 15.14 -0.59
CA GLN A 16 -7.37 16.24 0.17
C GLN A 16 -7.73 17.43 -0.72
N GLU A 17 -6.86 17.81 -1.66
CA GLU A 17 -7.09 18.93 -2.57
C GLU A 17 -8.25 18.65 -3.52
N VAL A 18 -8.28 17.47 -4.15
CA VAL A 18 -9.39 17.05 -5.01
C VAL A 18 -10.70 16.93 -4.21
N GLY A 19 -10.62 16.52 -2.94
CA GLY A 19 -11.79 16.49 -2.05
C GLY A 19 -12.44 17.85 -1.79
N LYS A 20 -11.71 18.96 -1.96
CA LYS A 20 -12.28 20.32 -1.82
C LYS A 20 -13.16 20.70 -3.01
N THR A 21 -12.85 20.22 -4.21
CA THR A 21 -13.57 20.56 -5.45
C THR A 21 -14.59 19.48 -5.86
N ASN A 22 -14.32 18.21 -5.53
CA ASN A 22 -15.15 17.04 -5.87
C ASN A 22 -15.53 16.22 -4.62
N PRO A 23 -16.16 16.82 -3.60
CA PRO A 23 -16.37 16.18 -2.30
C PRO A 23 -17.27 14.95 -2.38
N GLU A 24 -18.31 14.95 -3.22
CA GLU A 24 -19.24 13.83 -3.33
C GLU A 24 -18.55 12.55 -3.82
N GLN A 25 -17.76 12.67 -4.89
CA GLN A 25 -17.04 11.56 -5.52
C GLN A 25 -15.96 11.01 -4.59
N VAL A 26 -15.19 11.91 -3.96
CA VAL A 26 -14.15 11.51 -3.00
C VAL A 26 -14.77 10.84 -1.77
N ASN A 27 -15.86 11.37 -1.22
CA ASN A 27 -16.54 10.75 -0.09
C ASN A 27 -17.11 9.37 -0.43
N ALA A 28 -17.71 9.21 -1.62
CA ALA A 28 -18.20 7.91 -2.08
C ALA A 28 -17.06 6.89 -2.19
N PHE A 29 -15.91 7.29 -2.75
CA PHE A 29 -14.72 6.46 -2.83
C PHE A 29 -14.18 6.09 -1.43
N MET A 30 -14.07 7.05 -0.52
CA MET A 30 -13.60 6.80 0.85
C MET A 30 -14.55 5.89 1.63
N ASN A 31 -15.86 5.99 1.40
CA ASN A 31 -16.86 5.09 1.99
C ASN A 31 -16.70 3.65 1.48
N LEU A 32 -16.43 3.48 0.17
CA LEU A 32 -16.12 2.18 -0.40
C LEU A 32 -14.87 1.58 0.26
N LEU A 33 -13.78 2.33 0.36
CA LEU A 33 -12.56 1.87 1.02
C LEU A 33 -12.80 1.53 2.49
N GLY A 34 -13.50 2.38 3.22
CA GLY A 34 -13.88 2.14 4.61
C GLY A 34 -14.70 0.86 4.78
N ALA A 35 -15.63 0.57 3.88
CA ALA A 35 -16.39 -0.68 3.88
C ALA A 35 -15.50 -1.89 3.56
N ALA A 36 -14.63 -1.79 2.55
CA ALA A 36 -13.75 -2.86 2.11
C ALA A 36 -12.75 -3.26 3.21
N TYR A 37 -12.23 -2.30 3.98
CA TYR A 37 -11.21 -2.52 5.00
C TYR A 37 -11.73 -2.79 6.41
N LYS A 38 -13.05 -2.68 6.67
CA LYS A 38 -13.63 -3.11 7.96
C LYS A 38 -13.24 -4.57 8.27
N PRO A 39 -12.74 -4.89 9.46
CA PRO A 39 -12.41 -6.26 9.83
C PRO A 39 -13.66 -7.15 9.78
N GLY A 40 -13.47 -8.41 9.38
CA GLY A 40 -14.52 -9.41 9.28
C GLY A 40 -13.90 -10.80 9.22
N ALA A 41 -14.27 -11.60 8.21
CA ALA A 41 -13.63 -12.90 7.98
C ALA A 41 -12.11 -12.79 7.72
N LEU A 42 -11.67 -11.64 7.19
CA LEU A 42 -10.27 -11.24 7.12
C LEU A 42 -10.06 -10.02 8.00
N ASP A 43 -8.98 -10.03 8.77
CA ASP A 43 -8.53 -8.87 9.54
C ASP A 43 -7.93 -7.78 8.63
N VAL A 44 -7.66 -6.61 9.20
CA VAL A 44 -7.11 -5.47 8.45
C VAL A 44 -5.72 -5.80 7.89
N LYS A 45 -4.88 -6.45 8.69
CA LYS A 45 -3.53 -6.86 8.29
C LYS A 45 -3.56 -7.72 7.02
N THR A 46 -4.41 -8.74 7.00
CA THR A 46 -4.55 -9.64 5.85
C THR A 46 -5.04 -8.90 4.61
N LYS A 47 -5.99 -7.97 4.77
CA LYS A 47 -6.47 -7.15 3.65
C LYS A 47 -5.38 -6.23 3.11
N GLU A 48 -4.55 -5.64 3.96
CA GLU A 48 -3.43 -4.82 3.51
C GLU A 48 -2.35 -5.65 2.82
N LEU A 49 -2.05 -6.86 3.29
CA LEU A 49 -1.15 -7.79 2.59
C LEU A 49 -1.66 -8.15 1.19
N ILE A 50 -2.96 -8.38 1.03
CA ILE A 50 -3.59 -8.56 -0.28
C ILE A 50 -3.41 -7.32 -1.14
N SER A 51 -3.62 -6.12 -0.59
CA SER A 51 -3.45 -4.86 -1.32
C SER A 51 -2.01 -4.56 -1.70
N VAL A 52 -1.02 -4.95 -0.89
CA VAL A 52 0.41 -4.93 -1.26
C VAL A 52 0.63 -5.81 -2.50
N ALA A 53 0.15 -7.06 -2.48
CA ALA A 53 0.29 -7.98 -3.60
C ALA A 53 -0.36 -7.42 -4.88
N ILE A 54 -1.57 -6.87 -4.77
CA ILE A 54 -2.28 -6.22 -5.89
C ILE A 54 -1.52 -4.98 -6.38
N GLY A 55 -1.00 -4.15 -5.48
CA GLY A 55 -0.23 -2.96 -5.82
C GLY A 55 1.04 -3.29 -6.61
N ALA A 56 1.77 -4.32 -6.16
CA ALA A 56 2.95 -4.84 -6.84
C ALA A 56 2.62 -5.44 -8.22
N TYR A 57 1.55 -6.25 -8.30
CA TYR A 57 1.07 -6.83 -9.56
C TYR A 57 0.64 -5.76 -10.57
N ASN A 58 -0.13 -4.77 -10.12
CA ASN A 58 -0.60 -3.65 -10.93
C ASN A 58 0.49 -2.63 -11.26
N ARG A 59 1.67 -2.72 -10.60
CA ARG A 59 2.79 -1.79 -10.80
C ARG A 59 2.41 -0.34 -10.50
N CYS A 60 1.55 -0.16 -9.50
CA CYS A 60 1.07 1.16 -9.09
C CYS A 60 1.96 1.71 -7.97
N GLU A 61 2.82 2.69 -8.27
CA GLU A 61 3.77 3.25 -7.30
C GLU A 61 3.09 3.78 -6.04
N TYR A 62 2.02 4.57 -6.20
CA TYR A 62 1.24 5.10 -5.07
C TYR A 62 0.60 3.99 -4.23
N CYS A 63 0.09 2.94 -4.88
CA CYS A 63 -0.55 1.82 -4.19
C CYS A 63 0.47 1.00 -3.40
N ILE A 64 1.65 0.73 -3.98
CA ILE A 64 2.74 0.02 -3.30
C ILE A 64 3.13 0.79 -2.03
N VAL A 65 3.45 2.08 -2.18
CA VAL A 65 3.89 2.92 -1.07
C VAL A 65 2.82 3.00 0.02
N PHE A 66 1.57 3.30 -0.36
CA PHE A 66 0.46 3.46 0.59
C PHE A 66 0.15 2.17 1.34
N HIS A 67 0.07 1.03 0.64
CA HIS A 67 -0.30 -0.24 1.28
C HIS A 67 0.86 -0.90 2.03
N VAL A 68 2.13 -0.62 1.70
CA VAL A 68 3.25 -1.00 2.58
C VAL A 68 3.15 -0.26 3.91
N TYR A 69 2.92 1.06 3.87
CA TYR A 69 2.74 1.86 5.09
C TYR A 69 1.55 1.35 5.92
N LYS A 70 0.39 1.13 5.28
CA LYS A 70 -0.82 0.64 5.96
C LYS A 70 -0.70 -0.80 6.47
N ALA A 71 0.01 -1.69 5.76
CA ALA A 71 0.28 -3.03 6.27
C ALA A 71 1.14 -2.98 7.54
N LEU A 72 2.19 -2.16 7.57
CA LEU A 72 3.03 -1.97 8.75
C LEU A 72 2.22 -1.37 9.91
N GLU A 73 1.41 -0.34 9.65
CA GLU A 73 0.48 0.26 10.63
C GLU A 73 -0.51 -0.78 11.20
N ALA A 74 -1.00 -1.69 10.35
CA ALA A 74 -1.94 -2.75 10.71
C ALA A 74 -1.30 -3.96 11.42
N GLY A 75 0.02 -3.93 11.68
CA GLY A 75 0.68 -5.01 12.42
C GLY A 75 1.48 -5.99 11.55
N ALA A 76 1.52 -5.84 10.23
CA ALA A 76 2.29 -6.75 9.37
C ALA A 76 3.81 -6.63 9.58
N THR A 77 4.54 -7.75 9.56
CA THR A 77 6.00 -7.74 9.58
C THR A 77 6.57 -7.51 8.19
N ARG A 78 7.88 -7.21 8.14
CA ARG A 78 8.61 -7.10 6.89
C ARG A 78 8.52 -8.38 6.05
N GLU A 79 8.63 -9.52 6.73
CA GLU A 79 8.57 -10.86 6.13
C GLU A 79 7.19 -11.12 5.54
N GLU A 80 6.11 -10.83 6.27
CA GLU A 80 4.73 -11.00 5.77
C GLU A 80 4.46 -10.17 4.51
N ILE A 81 4.91 -8.91 4.49
CA ILE A 81 4.77 -8.02 3.33
C ILE A 81 5.57 -8.54 2.14
N MET A 82 6.80 -9.00 2.37
CA MET A 82 7.62 -9.56 1.30
C MET A 82 7.08 -10.88 0.75
N GLU A 83 6.57 -11.76 1.61
CA GLU A 83 5.94 -13.00 1.18
C GLU A 83 4.70 -12.73 0.32
N ALA A 84 3.83 -11.80 0.71
CA ALA A 84 2.68 -11.39 -0.10
C ALA A 84 3.11 -10.86 -1.48
N ALA A 85 4.17 -10.04 -1.52
CA ALA A 85 4.72 -9.55 -2.78
C ALA A 85 5.30 -10.68 -3.66
N MET A 86 5.98 -11.66 -3.08
CA MET A 86 6.50 -12.82 -3.81
C MET A 86 5.40 -13.68 -4.42
N VAL A 87 4.25 -13.81 -3.75
CA VAL A 87 3.07 -14.45 -4.35
C VAL A 87 2.63 -13.70 -5.61
N ALA A 88 2.60 -12.36 -5.58
CA ALA A 88 2.29 -11.55 -6.76
C ALA A 88 3.32 -11.72 -7.89
N VAL A 89 4.60 -11.88 -7.56
CA VAL A 89 5.69 -12.12 -8.53
C VAL A 89 5.44 -13.40 -9.34
N ALA A 90 4.90 -14.46 -8.72
CA ALA A 90 4.62 -15.72 -9.42
C ALA A 90 3.68 -15.54 -10.64
N PHE A 91 2.80 -14.55 -10.60
CA PHE A 91 1.86 -14.24 -11.68
C PHE A 91 2.29 -13.03 -12.51
N GLY A 92 2.95 -12.06 -11.90
CA GLY A 92 3.37 -10.81 -12.54
C GLY A 92 4.74 -10.83 -13.20
N GLY A 93 5.55 -11.86 -12.93
CA GLY A 93 6.85 -12.09 -13.55
C GLY A 93 7.86 -10.97 -13.30
N GLY A 94 8.77 -10.77 -14.28
CA GLY A 94 9.86 -9.78 -14.20
C GLY A 94 9.42 -8.36 -13.83
N PRO A 95 8.33 -7.80 -14.40
CA PRO A 95 7.85 -6.48 -14.02
C PRO A 95 7.46 -6.35 -12.55
N THR A 96 6.69 -7.31 -12.01
CA THR A 96 6.33 -7.29 -10.59
C THR A 96 7.55 -7.51 -9.70
N MET A 97 8.50 -8.36 -10.13
CA MET A 97 9.78 -8.51 -9.44
C MET A 97 10.55 -7.19 -9.38
N ALA A 98 10.62 -6.43 -10.49
CA ALA A 98 11.33 -5.16 -10.54
C ALA A 98 10.79 -4.15 -9.52
N TYR A 99 9.46 -3.98 -9.42
CA TYR A 99 8.84 -3.11 -8.41
C TYR A 99 9.02 -3.64 -6.99
N THR A 100 9.02 -4.96 -6.82
CA THR A 100 9.17 -5.60 -5.52
C THR A 100 10.57 -5.39 -4.93
N VAL A 101 11.62 -5.61 -5.73
CA VAL A 101 13.02 -5.44 -5.29
C VAL A 101 13.49 -3.99 -5.27
N SER A 102 12.70 -3.06 -5.81
CA SER A 102 12.97 -1.62 -5.79
C SER A 102 12.02 -0.88 -4.84
N LEU A 103 10.94 -0.30 -5.34
CA LEU A 103 10.07 0.61 -4.60
C LEU A 103 9.43 -0.02 -3.37
N LEU A 104 8.98 -1.27 -3.45
CA LEU A 104 8.37 -1.95 -2.31
C LEU A 104 9.41 -2.19 -1.20
N LYS A 105 10.58 -2.70 -1.56
CA LYS A 105 11.71 -2.85 -0.63
C LYS A 105 12.14 -1.50 -0.03
N GLU A 106 12.23 -0.45 -0.84
CA GLU A 106 12.56 0.90 -0.37
C GLU A 106 11.50 1.42 0.62
N SER A 107 10.22 1.21 0.31
CA SER A 107 9.11 1.59 1.21
C SER A 107 9.20 0.85 2.55
N LEU A 108 9.56 -0.44 2.54
CA LEU A 108 9.80 -1.20 3.76
C LEU A 108 10.99 -0.65 4.57
N ASP A 109 12.11 -0.36 3.91
CA ASP A 109 13.30 0.21 4.56
C ASP A 109 13.00 1.58 5.19
N GLU A 110 12.15 2.38 4.54
CA GLU A 110 11.81 3.72 4.99
C GLU A 110 10.73 3.77 6.08
N PHE A 111 9.76 2.84 6.06
CA PHE A 111 8.60 2.88 6.96
C PHE A 111 8.66 1.91 8.13
N ALA A 112 9.35 0.77 8.04
CA ALA A 112 9.40 -0.21 9.13
C ALA A 112 9.91 0.37 10.47
N PRO A 113 10.92 1.27 10.49
CA PRO A 113 11.36 1.93 11.72
C PRO A 113 10.28 2.74 12.44
N ASP A 114 9.30 3.30 11.71
CA ASP A 114 8.19 4.08 12.31
C ASP A 114 7.29 3.20 13.20
N PHE A 115 7.33 1.88 13.00
CA PHE A 115 6.47 0.90 13.69
C PHE A 115 7.26 -0.10 14.55
N ASN A 116 8.55 0.16 14.80
CA ASN A 116 9.47 -0.75 15.51
C ASN A 116 9.56 -2.15 14.86
N LYS A 117 9.63 -2.20 13.53
CA LYS A 117 9.74 -3.43 12.74
C LYS A 117 10.96 -3.43 11.84
#